data_AF-A0A6C0HF83-F1
#
_entry.id   AF-A0A6C0HF83-F1
#
_cell.length_a   1.000
_cell.length_b   1.000
_cell.length_c   1.000
_cell.angle_alpha   90.00
_cell.angle_beta   90.00
_cell.angle_gamma   90.00
#
_symmetry.space_group_name_H-M   'P 1'
#
loop_
_entity.id
_entity.type
_entity.pdbx_description
1 polymer ?
#
loop_
_entity_poly.entity_id
_entity_poly.type
_entity_poly.pdbx_seq_one_letter_code
_entity_poly.pdbx_strand_id
1 'polypeptide(L)'
;MKLFQSSRSIAGIISLILFIFIFVFYGRRWFKNNTVIGQYTGTWPPIINTCPDYLVYFKRNGKDTCVDLLGVNRSGGLLRPWARDDNPENPPADDAKYFRYIFRPKMHPKDMRILCNAAMQSGLTWEGITNGEHCTYIPPPVVLGPNANVSSSSSCPTPEPIYK
;
A
#
# COMPACT_ATOMS: atom_id res chain seq x y z
N MET A 1 60.72 -17.08 3.79
CA MET A 1 59.67 -16.05 3.76
C MET A 1 59.59 -15.45 2.35
N LYS A 2 58.89 -16.09 1.40
CA LYS A 2 58.91 -15.72 -0.05
C LYS A 2 57.77 -14.78 -0.49
N LEU A 3 56.88 -14.39 0.42
CA LEU A 3 55.76 -13.47 0.15
C LEU A 3 56.19 -12.00 -0.01
N PHE A 4 57.35 -11.62 0.51
CA PHE A 4 57.88 -10.25 0.42
C PHE A 4 58.67 -9.95 -0.86
N GLN A 5 59.09 -10.99 -1.61
CA GLN A 5 59.76 -10.80 -2.91
C GLN A 5 58.78 -10.63 -4.07
N SER A 6 57.49 -10.90 -3.86
CA SER A 6 56.47 -10.70 -4.86
C SER A 6 55.84 -9.32 -4.66
N SER A 7 56.04 -8.42 -5.62
CA SER A 7 55.40 -7.09 -5.70
C SER A 7 53.86 -7.12 -5.62
N ARG A 8 53.27 -8.32 -5.66
CA ARG A 8 51.83 -8.59 -5.48
C ARG A 8 51.27 -8.09 -4.14
N SER A 9 52.04 -8.17 -3.07
CA SER A 9 51.59 -7.72 -1.73
C SER A 9 51.43 -6.19 -1.69
N ILE A 10 52.34 -5.47 -2.34
CA ILE A 10 52.29 -4.00 -2.46
C ILE A 10 51.10 -3.59 -3.33
N ALA A 11 50.89 -4.28 -4.46
CA ALA A 11 49.73 -4.03 -5.33
C ALA A 11 48.39 -4.24 -4.58
N GLY A 12 48.28 -5.31 -3.77
CA GLY A 12 47.08 -5.56 -2.98
C GLY A 12 46.76 -4.46 -1.96
N ILE A 13 47.78 -3.93 -1.28
CA ILE A 13 47.61 -2.81 -0.33
C ILE A 13 47.15 -1.54 -1.06
N ILE A 14 47.76 -1.23 -2.21
CA ILE A 14 47.38 -0.07 -3.02
C ILE A 14 45.92 -0.21 -3.51
N SER A 15 45.53 -1.39 -4.01
CA SER A 15 44.15 -1.65 -4.44
C SER A 15 43.15 -1.53 -3.29
N LEU A 16 43.48 -2.03 -2.10
CA LEU A 16 42.62 -1.93 -0.92
C LEU A 16 42.39 -0.47 -0.50
N ILE A 17 43.45 0.34 -0.48
CA ILE A 17 43.35 1.77 -0.20
C ILE A 17 42.45 2.46 -1.24
N LEU A 18 42.63 2.13 -2.53
CA LEU A 18 41.81 2.70 -3.61
C LEU A 18 40.32 2.34 -3.46
N PHE A 19 40.01 1.09 -3.11
CA PHE A 19 38.63 0.66 -2.87
C PHE A 19 38.00 1.39 -1.69
N ILE A 20 38.74 1.60 -0.60
CA ILE A 20 38.25 2.39 0.55
C ILE A 20 37.89 3.81 0.09
N PHE A 21 38.74 4.47 -0.69
CA PHE A 21 38.45 5.81 -1.22
C PHE A 21 37.21 5.84 -2.12
N ILE A 22 37.03 4.83 -2.99
CA ILE A 22 35.84 4.69 -3.84
C ILE A 22 34.60 4.55 -2.94
N PHE A 23 34.61 3.64 -1.97
CA PHE A 23 33.47 3.43 -1.08
C PHE A 23 33.13 4.66 -0.24
N VAL A 24 34.12 5.41 0.25
CA VAL A 24 33.86 6.65 1.00
C VAL A 24 33.29 7.74 0.09
N PHE A 25 33.86 7.92 -1.11
CA PHE A 25 33.40 8.97 -2.04
C PHE A 25 31.98 8.71 -2.53
N TYR A 26 31.72 7.49 -3.01
CA TYR A 26 30.38 7.10 -3.44
C TYR A 26 29.44 6.92 -2.25
N GLY A 27 29.89 6.39 -1.12
CA GLY A 27 29.10 6.32 0.10
C GLY A 27 28.56 7.69 0.51
N ARG A 28 29.40 8.73 0.48
CA ARG A 28 28.93 10.11 0.74
C ARG A 28 28.02 10.67 -0.35
N ARG A 29 28.13 10.22 -1.60
CA ARG A 29 27.24 10.59 -2.71
C ARG A 29 25.83 10.02 -2.53
N TRP A 30 25.73 8.79 -2.04
CA TRP A 30 24.47 8.06 -1.87
C TRP A 30 23.83 8.29 -0.49
N PHE A 31 24.63 8.50 0.56
CA PHE A 31 24.18 8.67 1.94
C PHE A 31 24.34 10.12 2.47
N LYS A 32 24.17 11.13 1.60
CA LYS A 32 24.34 12.54 1.98
C LYS A 32 23.17 13.03 2.86
N ASN A 33 23.41 13.11 4.17
CA ASN A 33 22.81 13.97 5.22
C ASN A 33 21.30 14.30 5.29
N ASN A 34 20.40 13.75 4.47
CA ASN A 34 18.97 14.15 4.50
C ASN A 34 17.97 13.02 4.71
N THR A 35 18.40 11.86 5.19
CA THR A 35 17.45 10.85 5.67
C THR A 35 17.93 10.35 7.01
N VAL A 36 17.26 10.81 8.07
CA VAL A 36 17.23 10.05 9.32
C VAL A 36 16.75 8.67 8.93
N ILE A 37 17.65 7.69 8.91
CA ILE A 37 17.30 6.28 8.68
C ILE A 37 16.33 5.92 9.81
N GLY A 38 15.04 5.89 9.51
CA GLY A 38 13.99 5.53 10.47
C GLY A 38 12.93 6.60 10.80
N GLN A 39 13.02 7.84 10.30
CA GLN A 39 11.90 8.81 10.46
C GLN A 39 11.04 8.88 9.20
N TYR A 40 10.35 7.79 8.89
CA TYR A 40 9.18 7.88 8.05
C TYR A 40 8.03 8.41 8.92
N THR A 41 7.69 9.69 8.76
CA THR A 41 6.53 10.31 9.42
C THR A 41 5.23 10.09 8.67
N GLY A 42 5.28 9.35 7.55
CA GLY A 42 4.07 8.90 6.85
C GLY A 42 3.47 7.68 7.53
N THR A 43 2.17 7.47 7.32
CA THR A 43 1.52 6.21 7.65
C THR A 43 1.93 5.19 6.60
N TRP A 44 2.59 4.10 6.98
CA TRP A 44 2.84 2.98 6.08
C TRP A 44 1.55 2.13 5.98
N PRO A 45 1.11 1.70 4.78
CA PRO A 45 1.80 1.79 3.48
C PRO A 45 1.73 3.19 2.82
N PRO A 46 2.79 3.61 2.10
CA PRO A 46 2.93 4.97 1.56
C PRO A 46 1.90 5.31 0.48
N ILE A 47 1.30 4.31 -0.16
CA ILE A 47 0.32 4.47 -1.22
C ILE A 47 -0.68 3.34 -1.07
N ILE A 48 -1.92 3.67 -0.69
CA ILE A 48 -3.04 2.73 -0.78
C ILE A 48 -3.47 2.71 -2.25
N ASN A 49 -3.58 1.52 -2.83
CA ASN A 49 -4.04 1.35 -4.20
C ASN A 49 -5.45 1.91 -4.37
N THR A 50 -5.75 2.44 -5.55
CA THR A 50 -7.06 3.05 -5.86
C THR A 50 -8.21 2.04 -5.85
N CYS A 51 -7.91 0.79 -6.19
CA CYS A 51 -8.86 -0.33 -6.20
C CYS A 51 -8.47 -1.39 -5.16
N PRO A 52 -9.46 -2.21 -4.72
CA PRO A 52 -9.20 -3.40 -3.92
C PRO A 52 -8.25 -4.39 -4.59
N ASP A 53 -7.73 -5.33 -3.82
CA ASP A 53 -6.78 -6.32 -4.31
C ASP A 53 -7.40 -7.14 -5.45
N TYR A 54 -6.60 -7.41 -6.48
CA TYR A 54 -7.00 -8.14 -7.70
C TYR A 54 -8.03 -7.44 -8.61
N LEU A 55 -8.51 -6.25 -8.26
CA LEU A 55 -9.36 -5.44 -9.13
C LEU A 55 -8.54 -4.41 -9.90
N VAL A 56 -9.00 -4.12 -11.11
CA VAL A 56 -8.38 -3.15 -12.02
C VAL A 56 -9.27 -1.93 -12.13
N TYR A 57 -8.66 -0.74 -12.13
CA TYR A 57 -9.38 0.51 -12.38
C TYR A 57 -9.99 0.51 -13.79
N PHE A 58 -11.27 0.83 -13.88
CA PHE A 58 -12.02 0.92 -15.12
C PHE A 58 -12.95 2.13 -15.10
N LYS A 59 -12.96 2.90 -16.20
CA LYS A 59 -13.79 4.10 -16.32
C LYS A 59 -14.99 3.81 -17.22
N ARG A 60 -16.17 3.69 -16.61
CA ARG A 60 -17.44 3.43 -17.32
C ARG A 60 -18.26 4.71 -17.40
N ASN A 61 -18.53 5.21 -18.61
CA ASN A 61 -19.38 6.40 -18.83
C ASN A 61 -18.97 7.60 -17.96
N GLY A 62 -17.65 7.83 -17.81
CA GLY A 62 -17.12 8.91 -16.99
C GLY A 62 -17.06 8.64 -15.48
N LYS A 63 -17.56 7.49 -15.00
CA LYS A 63 -17.49 7.08 -13.60
C LYS A 63 -16.30 6.17 -13.35
N ASP A 64 -15.55 6.49 -12.29
CA ASP A 64 -14.46 5.67 -11.80
C ASP A 64 -15.04 4.40 -11.14
N THR A 65 -14.62 3.23 -11.60
CA THR A 65 -15.02 1.93 -11.04
C THR A 65 -13.82 0.98 -10.99
N CYS A 66 -13.96 -0.14 -10.29
CA CYS A 66 -12.97 -1.20 -10.23
C CYS A 66 -13.63 -2.52 -10.67
N VAL A 67 -12.92 -3.35 -11.42
CA VAL A 67 -13.47 -4.56 -12.04
C VAL A 67 -12.50 -5.72 -11.94
N ASP A 68 -13.02 -6.94 -11.86
CA ASP A 68 -12.20 -8.15 -11.92
C ASP A 68 -12.18 -8.70 -13.34
N LEU A 69 -11.09 -8.42 -14.07
CA LEU A 69 -10.89 -8.86 -15.45
C LEU A 69 -10.48 -10.33 -15.57
N LEU A 70 -9.91 -10.90 -14.51
CA LEU A 70 -9.28 -12.22 -14.54
C LEU A 70 -10.10 -13.28 -13.81
N GLY A 71 -11.14 -12.88 -13.08
CA GLY A 71 -11.91 -13.78 -12.23
C GLY A 71 -11.09 -14.34 -11.08
N VAL A 72 -10.11 -13.58 -10.60
CA VAL A 72 -9.25 -13.98 -9.49
C VAL A 72 -10.00 -13.86 -8.16
N ASN A 73 -10.98 -12.95 -8.09
CA ASN A 73 -11.82 -12.82 -6.92
C ASN A 73 -12.77 -14.02 -6.78
N ARG A 74 -12.34 -15.03 -5.99
CA ARG A 74 -13.11 -16.24 -5.68
C ARG A 74 -13.88 -16.14 -4.37
N SER A 75 -13.97 -14.95 -3.78
CA SER A 75 -14.53 -14.74 -2.44
C SER A 75 -16.02 -15.05 -2.29
N GLY A 76 -16.72 -15.43 -3.39
CA GLY A 76 -18.15 -15.70 -3.35
C GLY A 76 -19.00 -14.47 -3.05
N GLY A 77 -18.42 -13.27 -3.15
CA GLY A 77 -19.08 -12.00 -2.89
C GLY A 77 -20.02 -11.55 -4.01
N LEU A 78 -20.60 -10.36 -3.83
CA LEU A 78 -21.58 -9.75 -4.74
C LEU A 78 -21.01 -9.37 -6.12
N LEU A 79 -19.68 -9.33 -6.27
CA LEU A 79 -19.01 -8.95 -7.50
C LEU A 79 -18.83 -10.12 -8.45
N ARG A 80 -19.34 -9.96 -9.67
CA ARG A 80 -19.17 -10.93 -10.75
C ARG A 80 -17.91 -10.62 -11.56
N PRO A 81 -17.19 -11.66 -12.01
CA PRO A 81 -16.05 -11.47 -12.88
C PRO A 81 -16.48 -10.98 -14.27
N TRP A 82 -15.57 -10.29 -14.93
CA TRP A 82 -15.70 -9.92 -16.34
C TRP A 82 -15.65 -11.22 -17.17
N ALA A 83 -16.63 -11.41 -18.05
CA ALA A 83 -16.74 -12.59 -18.89
C ALA A 83 -15.85 -12.43 -20.14
N ARG A 84 -15.44 -13.54 -20.74
CA ARG A 84 -14.52 -13.51 -21.90
C ARG A 84 -15.09 -12.77 -23.12
N ASP A 85 -16.41 -12.74 -23.24
CA ASP A 85 -17.18 -12.11 -24.32
C ASP A 85 -17.54 -10.65 -24.06
N ASP A 86 -17.33 -10.14 -22.84
CA ASP A 86 -17.59 -8.75 -22.51
C ASP A 86 -16.51 -7.83 -23.13
N ASN A 87 -16.92 -6.93 -24.03
CA ASN A 87 -16.01 -5.99 -24.69
C ASN A 87 -15.75 -4.75 -23.82
N PRO A 88 -14.48 -4.36 -23.56
CA PRO A 88 -14.17 -3.10 -22.86
C PRO A 88 -14.63 -1.83 -23.60
N GLU A 89 -14.77 -1.85 -24.93
CA GLU A 89 -15.27 -0.73 -25.73
C GLU A 89 -16.79 -0.54 -25.60
N ASN A 90 -17.52 -1.62 -25.33
CA ASN A 90 -18.95 -1.61 -25.04
C ASN A 90 -19.20 -2.27 -23.68
N PRO A 91 -18.89 -1.57 -22.58
CA PRO A 91 -18.86 -2.17 -21.25
C PRO A 91 -20.23 -2.70 -20.84
N PRO A 92 -20.30 -3.90 -20.24
CA PRO A 92 -21.56 -4.51 -19.81
C PRO A 92 -22.43 -3.58 -18.98
N ALA A 93 -23.75 -3.67 -19.19
CA ALA A 93 -24.72 -2.90 -18.43
C ALA A 93 -24.81 -3.33 -16.95
N ASP A 94 -24.44 -4.59 -16.66
CA ASP A 94 -24.58 -5.25 -15.35
C ASP A 94 -23.69 -4.60 -14.29
N ASP A 95 -24.30 -3.90 -13.36
CA ASP A 95 -23.63 -3.22 -12.26
C ASP A 95 -22.95 -4.18 -11.28
N ALA A 96 -23.35 -5.46 -11.24
CA ALA A 96 -22.72 -6.47 -10.39
C ALA A 96 -21.27 -6.79 -10.81
N LYS A 97 -20.84 -6.39 -12.01
CA LYS A 97 -19.44 -6.55 -12.46
C LYS A 97 -18.52 -5.42 -11.99
N TYR A 98 -19.08 -4.36 -11.39
CA TYR A 98 -18.35 -3.13 -11.08
C TYR A 98 -18.41 -2.81 -9.60
N PHE A 99 -17.23 -2.70 -9.00
CA PHE A 99 -17.06 -2.12 -7.68
C PHE A 99 -16.96 -0.59 -7.80
N ARG A 100 -17.90 0.13 -7.18
CA ARG A 100 -18.05 1.59 -7.36
C ARG A 100 -17.24 2.43 -6.38
N TYR A 101 -16.68 1.79 -5.36
CA TYR A 101 -16.03 2.44 -4.24
C TYR A 101 -14.53 2.52 -4.50
N ILE A 102 -13.98 3.73 -4.51
CA ILE A 102 -12.59 3.99 -4.88
C ILE A 102 -11.89 4.80 -3.81
N PHE A 103 -10.68 4.38 -3.46
CA PHE A 103 -9.85 5.12 -2.54
C PHE A 103 -9.37 6.42 -3.17
N ARG A 104 -9.47 7.51 -2.41
CA ARG A 104 -8.91 8.82 -2.78
C ARG A 104 -8.09 9.36 -1.61
N PRO A 105 -6.92 9.95 -1.87
CA PRO A 105 -6.14 10.61 -0.83
C PRO A 105 -6.98 11.65 -0.09
N LYS A 106 -6.81 11.74 1.23
CA LYS A 106 -7.53 12.69 2.11
C LYS A 106 -9.06 12.48 2.17
N MET A 107 -9.54 11.29 1.84
CA MET A 107 -10.94 10.92 2.07
C MET A 107 -11.27 11.01 3.56
N HIS A 108 -12.49 11.46 3.89
CA HIS A 108 -12.92 11.66 5.26
C HIS A 108 -13.01 10.31 6.01
N PRO A 109 -12.71 10.23 7.32
CA PRO A 109 -12.76 8.96 8.07
C PRO A 109 -14.12 8.24 7.98
N LYS A 110 -15.23 9.00 7.87
CA LYS A 110 -16.57 8.43 7.65
C LYS A 110 -16.67 7.70 6.30
N ASP A 111 -16.13 8.29 5.24
CA ASP A 111 -16.17 7.71 3.90
C ASP A 111 -15.25 6.48 3.82
N MET A 112 -14.12 6.49 4.53
CA MET A 112 -13.26 5.32 4.67
C MET A 112 -13.97 4.13 5.31
N ARG A 113 -14.83 4.36 6.32
CA ARG A 113 -15.64 3.28 6.92
C ARG A 113 -16.64 2.71 5.93
N ILE A 114 -17.28 3.57 5.12
CA ILE A 114 -18.21 3.13 4.08
C ILE A 114 -17.45 2.31 3.02
N LEU A 115 -16.29 2.79 2.59
CA LEU A 115 -15.40 2.13 1.63
C LEU A 115 -14.99 0.73 2.12
N CYS A 116 -14.54 0.63 3.37
CA CYS A 116 -14.16 -0.63 3.99
C CYS A 116 -15.36 -1.61 4.08
N ASN A 117 -16.51 -1.15 4.56
CA ASN A 117 -17.70 -1.99 4.66
C ASN A 117 -18.16 -2.51 3.30
N ALA A 118 -18.12 -1.68 2.26
CA ALA A 118 -18.46 -2.10 0.91
C ALA A 118 -17.51 -3.17 0.37
N ALA A 119 -16.21 -3.03 0.63
CA ALA A 119 -15.20 -4.02 0.26
C ALA A 119 -15.45 -5.36 0.96
N MET A 120 -15.68 -5.36 2.28
CA MET A 120 -15.98 -6.57 3.06
C MET A 120 -17.28 -7.24 2.60
N GLN A 121 -18.35 -6.48 2.36
CA GLN A 121 -19.62 -7.02 1.81
C GLN A 121 -19.45 -7.63 0.42
N SER A 122 -18.44 -7.17 -0.33
CA SER A 122 -18.10 -7.71 -1.64
C SER A 122 -17.09 -8.85 -1.57
N GLY A 123 -16.67 -9.29 -0.37
CA GLY A 123 -15.68 -10.33 -0.15
C GLY A 123 -14.25 -9.93 -0.55
N LEU A 124 -13.97 -8.64 -0.69
CA LEU A 124 -12.70 -8.14 -1.18
C LEU A 124 -11.73 -7.85 -0.04
N THR A 125 -10.45 -8.12 -0.31
CA THR A 125 -9.34 -7.60 0.48
C THR A 125 -8.81 -6.31 -0.13
N TRP A 126 -8.24 -5.46 0.71
CA TRP A 126 -7.64 -4.21 0.26
C TRP A 126 -6.52 -3.79 1.19
N GLU A 127 -5.29 -3.82 0.69
CA GLU A 127 -4.11 -3.40 1.43
C GLU A 127 -4.29 -2.01 2.06
N GLY A 128 -4.16 -1.93 3.39
CA GLY A 128 -4.30 -0.69 4.16
C GLY A 128 -5.74 -0.23 4.44
N ILE A 129 -6.76 -0.97 3.98
CA ILE A 129 -8.19 -0.66 4.25
C ILE A 129 -8.90 -1.82 4.94
N THR A 130 -8.81 -3.05 4.42
CA THR A 130 -9.47 -4.24 4.99
C THR A 130 -8.74 -5.53 4.62
N ASN A 131 -8.78 -6.52 5.52
CA ASN A 131 -8.33 -7.89 5.24
C ASN A 131 -9.47 -8.81 4.75
N GLY A 132 -10.66 -8.25 4.45
CA GLY A 132 -11.85 -9.02 4.05
C GLY A 132 -12.78 -9.41 5.21
N GLU A 133 -12.31 -9.34 6.46
CA GLU A 133 -13.09 -9.66 7.67
C GLU A 133 -13.31 -8.42 8.55
N HIS A 134 -12.28 -7.57 8.64
CA HIS A 134 -12.26 -6.37 9.47
C HIS A 134 -11.60 -5.20 8.73
N CYS A 135 -11.94 -3.97 9.15
CA CYS A 135 -11.25 -2.78 8.67
C CYS A 135 -9.88 -2.66 9.35
N THR A 136 -8.84 -2.51 8.54
CA THR A 136 -7.45 -2.32 8.98
C THR A 136 -6.99 -0.87 8.86
N TYR A 137 -7.80 0.00 8.26
CA TYR A 137 -7.51 1.42 8.12
C TYR A 137 -7.33 2.10 9.48
N ILE A 138 -6.11 2.61 9.73
CA ILE A 138 -5.80 3.47 10.87
C ILE A 138 -5.80 4.90 10.35
N PRO A 139 -6.73 5.77 10.80
CA PRO A 139 -6.69 7.17 10.41
C PRO A 139 -5.34 7.78 10.82
N PRO A 140 -4.73 8.66 10.00
CA PRO A 140 -3.53 9.35 10.41
C PRO A 140 -3.81 10.06 11.74
N PRO A 141 -2.85 10.08 12.69
CA PRO A 141 -3.02 10.83 13.92
C PRO A 141 -3.36 12.27 13.55
N VAL A 142 -4.45 12.78 14.12
CA VAL A 142 -4.77 14.20 14.02
C VAL A 142 -3.59 14.90 14.65
N VAL A 143 -2.79 15.62 13.84
CA VAL A 143 -1.77 16.51 14.37
C VAL A 143 -2.51 17.67 15.03
N LEU A 144 -2.89 17.44 16.29
CA LEU A 144 -3.41 18.46 17.16
C LEU A 144 -2.28 19.46 17.35
N GLY A 145 -2.52 20.71 16.93
CA GLY A 145 -1.58 21.81 17.15
C GLY A 145 -1.20 21.92 18.64
N PRO A 146 -0.11 22.61 18.96
CA PRO A 146 0.60 22.52 20.25
C PRO A 146 -0.21 22.85 21.53
N ASN A 147 -1.50 23.19 21.43
CA ASN A 147 -2.36 23.58 22.56
C ASN A 147 -3.63 22.73 22.74
N ALA A 148 -3.78 21.59 22.06
CA ALA A 148 -4.95 20.75 22.24
C ALA A 148 -4.68 19.63 23.26
N ASN A 149 -5.33 19.73 24.42
CA ASN A 149 -5.39 18.68 25.43
C ASN A 149 -5.94 17.39 24.82
N VAL A 150 -5.06 16.41 24.60
CA VAL A 150 -5.42 15.10 24.07
C VAL A 150 -6.03 14.26 25.21
N SER A 151 -7.35 14.16 25.22
CA SER A 151 -8.02 13.05 25.90
C SER A 151 -7.87 11.83 25.01
N SER A 152 -6.88 10.99 25.30
CA SER A 152 -6.66 9.70 24.64
C SER A 152 -7.78 8.73 24.98
N SER A 153 -8.86 8.74 24.20
CA SER A 153 -9.81 7.62 24.17
C SER A 153 -9.36 6.61 23.12
N SER A 154 -8.30 5.86 23.44
CA SER A 154 -8.05 4.57 22.81
C SER A 154 -9.18 3.61 23.20
N SER A 155 -10.26 3.58 22.42
CA SER A 155 -11.27 2.54 22.54
C SER A 155 -11.31 1.75 21.24
N CYS A 156 -10.68 0.59 21.26
CA CYS A 156 -11.01 -0.48 20.32
C CYS A 156 -12.46 -0.88 20.62
N PRO A 157 -13.38 -0.90 19.64
CA PRO A 157 -14.67 -1.52 19.86
C PRO A 157 -14.45 -3.03 20.02
N THR A 158 -14.83 -3.56 21.18
CA THR A 158 -14.91 -5.01 21.41
C THR A 158 -16.00 -5.62 20.51
N PRO A 159 -15.80 -6.82 19.96
CA PRO A 159 -16.79 -7.46 19.11
C PRO A 159 -18.07 -7.76 19.90
N GLU A 160 -19.22 -7.29 19.40
CA GLU A 160 -20.54 -7.74 19.88
C GLU A 160 -20.77 -9.20 19.46
N PRO A 161 -21.38 -10.03 20.33
CA PRO A 161 -21.64 -11.42 20.01
C PRO A 161 -22.75 -11.56 18.97
N ILE A 162 -22.47 -12.35 17.93
CA ILE A 162 -23.42 -12.82 16.93
C ILE A 162 -24.51 -13.64 17.66
N TYR A 163 -25.73 -13.09 17.75
CA TYR A 163 -26.90 -13.90 18.09
C TYR A 163 -27.38 -14.65 16.84
N LYS A 164 -27.62 -15.96 17.04
CA LYS A 164 -28.14 -16.92 16.06
C LYS A 164 -29.51 -16.54 15.52
#